data_AF-A0A0M3K246-F1
#
_entry.id   AF-A0A0M3K246-F1
#
_cell.length_a   1.000
_cell.length_b   1.000
_cell.length_c   1.000
_cell.angle_alpha   90.00
_cell.angle_beta   90.00
_cell.angle_gamma   90.00
#
_symmetry.space_group_name_H-M   'P 1'
#
loop_
_entity.id
_entity.type
_entity.pdbx_description
1 polymer ?
#
loop_
_entity_poly.entity_id
_entity_poly.type
_entity_poly.pdbx_seq_one_letter_code
_entity_poly.pdbx_strand_id
1 'polypeptide(L)'
;LFEDKFTKNVGHEIDGLIFQPVKEPYRAGRCDSVLKWKPPSHNSIDFKLQIRKVCKEGELPEHIGFLYVQHESRPMGEIKATKKLLPYNNKIVECTLQNGKWVFMRERTDKSLPNSLNTARAVYNSMIHPIDRHTLIDFVERIRRHQQQQQQQHHHHTNMKRPSEQQLNGIDHKQQKL
;
A
#
# COMPACT_ATOMS: atom_id res chain seq x y z
N LEU A 1 -14.37 7.76 -4.14
CA LEU A 1 -12.94 7.47 -4.38
C LEU A 1 -12.72 6.44 -5.48
N PHE A 2 -13.57 5.43 -5.59
CA PHE A 2 -13.50 4.41 -6.65
C PHE A 2 -14.87 4.23 -7.31
N GLU A 3 -15.55 5.33 -7.60
CA GLU A 3 -16.83 5.31 -8.30
C GLU A 3 -16.59 5.30 -9.80
N ASP A 4 -17.47 4.64 -10.55
CA ASP A 4 -17.38 4.49 -12.01
C ASP A 4 -17.29 5.83 -12.76
N LYS A 5 -17.86 6.89 -12.18
CA LYS A 5 -17.76 8.25 -12.74
C LYS A 5 -16.34 8.80 -12.68
N PHE A 6 -15.57 8.46 -11.66
CA PHE A 6 -14.20 8.91 -11.50
C PHE A 6 -13.23 8.05 -12.32
N THR A 7 -13.38 6.72 -12.25
CA THR A 7 -12.50 5.79 -12.99
C THR A 7 -12.63 5.93 -14.50
N LYS A 8 -13.82 6.23 -15.04
CA LYS A 8 -14.03 6.50 -16.48
C LYS A 8 -13.33 7.75 -16.99
N ASN A 9 -13.04 8.71 -16.12
CA ASN A 9 -12.35 9.95 -16.48
C ASN A 9 -10.82 9.81 -16.44
N VAL A 10 -10.32 8.69 -15.91
CA VAL A 10 -8.88 8.39 -15.89
C VAL A 10 -8.57 7.55 -17.12
N GLY A 11 -7.71 8.05 -18.01
CA GLY A 11 -7.31 7.35 -19.24
C GLY A 11 -6.43 6.11 -19.03
N HIS A 12 -6.21 5.71 -17.77
CA HIS A 12 -5.40 4.55 -17.39
C HIS A 12 -6.04 3.82 -16.21
N GLU A 13 -5.75 2.53 -16.09
CA GLU A 13 -6.22 1.72 -14.97
C GLU A 13 -5.60 2.21 -13.64
N ILE A 14 -6.42 2.26 -12.59
CA ILE A 14 -5.97 2.70 -11.27
C ILE A 14 -5.24 1.54 -10.57
N ASP A 15 -3.91 1.60 -10.57
CA ASP A 15 -3.03 0.59 -9.94
C ASP A 15 -2.62 0.97 -8.49
N GLY A 16 -3.57 1.52 -7.74
CA GLY A 16 -3.42 1.85 -6.32
C GLY A 16 -3.55 3.32 -5.96
N LEU A 17 -3.16 3.66 -4.74
CA LEU A 17 -3.24 4.99 -4.13
C LEU A 17 -1.93 5.34 -3.42
N ILE A 18 -1.60 6.62 -3.40
CA ILE A 18 -0.48 7.17 -2.64
C ILE A 18 -1.04 8.15 -1.60
N PHE A 19 -0.68 7.95 -0.33
CA PHE A 19 -1.05 8.82 0.77
C PHE A 19 0.15 9.65 1.17
N GLN A 20 0.03 10.96 0.93
CA GLN A 20 1.05 11.96 1.26
C GLN A 20 0.63 12.73 2.53
N PRO A 21 1.46 12.79 3.58
CA PRO A 21 1.19 13.64 4.74
C PRO A 21 1.21 15.13 4.33
N VAL A 22 0.21 15.88 4.79
CA VAL A 22 0.04 17.32 4.45
C VAL A 22 0.95 18.22 5.28
N LYS A 23 1.21 17.86 6.54
CA LYS A 23 1.91 18.72 7.50
C LYS A 23 3.43 18.49 7.56
N GLU A 24 3.93 17.50 6.85
CA GLU A 24 5.35 17.12 6.89
C GLU A 24 6.10 17.72 5.70
N PRO A 25 7.31 18.30 5.91
CA PRO A 25 8.15 18.77 4.81
C PRO A 25 8.71 17.60 4.01
N TYR A 26 9.14 17.88 2.78
CA TYR A 26 9.81 16.90 1.93
C TYR A 26 11.08 16.35 2.59
N ARG A 27 11.29 15.04 2.46
CA ARG A 27 12.49 14.34 2.91
C ARG A 27 13.04 13.48 1.77
N ALA A 28 14.34 13.63 1.49
CA ALA A 28 15.02 12.78 0.52
C ALA A 28 15.19 11.35 1.07
N GLY A 29 15.07 10.34 0.20
CA GLY A 29 15.27 8.93 0.55
C GLY A 29 14.01 8.23 1.08
N ARG A 30 14.18 7.25 1.97
CA ARG A 30 13.07 6.46 2.53
C ARG A 30 12.24 7.33 3.47
N CYS A 31 10.94 7.42 3.20
CA CYS A 31 9.97 8.11 4.03
C CYS A 31 8.87 7.12 4.45
N ASP A 32 8.83 6.77 5.73
CA ASP A 32 7.81 5.83 6.24
C ASP A 32 6.43 6.51 6.38
N SER A 33 6.36 7.84 6.33
CA SER A 33 5.11 8.60 6.35
C SER A 33 4.37 8.58 5.01
N VAL A 34 5.07 8.34 3.90
CA VAL A 34 4.46 8.23 2.56
C VAL A 34 4.03 6.80 2.33
N LEU A 35 2.72 6.56 2.27
CA LEU A 35 2.17 5.22 2.15
C LEU A 35 1.71 4.97 0.71
N LYS A 36 2.04 3.78 0.19
CA LYS A 36 1.49 3.27 -1.06
C LYS A 36 0.52 2.13 -0.74
N TRP A 37 -0.70 2.24 -1.22
CA TRP A 37 -1.66 1.15 -1.18
C TRP A 37 -1.82 0.61 -2.59
N LYS A 38 -1.77 -0.72 -2.74
CA LYS A 38 -2.09 -1.42 -3.99
C LYS A 38 -3.16 -2.47 -3.72
N PRO A 39 -4.07 -2.71 -4.68
CA PRO A 39 -4.96 -3.86 -4.61
C PRO A 39 -4.15 -5.15 -4.44
N PRO A 40 -4.59 -6.08 -3.57
CA PRO A 40 -3.89 -7.36 -3.37
C PRO A 40 -3.65 -8.14 -4.66
N SER A 41 -4.54 -7.99 -5.64
CA SER A 41 -4.46 -8.59 -6.97
C SER A 41 -3.26 -8.12 -7.81
N HIS A 42 -2.72 -6.93 -7.54
CA HIS A 42 -1.62 -6.33 -8.30
C HIS A 42 -0.26 -6.44 -7.60
N ASN A 43 -0.19 -7.14 -6.48
CA ASN A 43 1.07 -7.43 -5.82
C ASN A 43 1.77 -8.60 -6.53
N SER A 44 3.03 -8.40 -6.89
CA SER A 44 3.89 -9.40 -7.52
C SER A 44 5.34 -9.22 -7.09
N ILE A 45 6.13 -10.28 -7.20
CA ILE A 45 7.55 -10.31 -6.87
C ILE A 45 8.31 -10.93 -8.04
N ASP A 46 9.44 -10.32 -8.39
CA ASP A 46 10.34 -10.85 -9.40
C ASP A 46 11.36 -11.81 -8.76
N PHE A 47 11.35 -13.05 -9.21
CA PHE A 47 12.23 -14.11 -8.73
C PHE A 47 13.14 -14.62 -9.82
N LYS A 48 14.30 -15.16 -9.43
CA LYS A 48 15.09 -16.03 -10.29
C LYS A 48 14.53 -17.44 -10.15
N LEU A 49 14.01 -17.99 -11.24
CA LEU A 49 13.43 -19.33 -11.26
C LEU A 49 14.54 -20.36 -11.50
N GLN A 50 14.62 -21.39 -10.66
CA GLN A 50 15.44 -22.58 -10.93
C GLN A 50 14.59 -23.83 -10.82
N ILE A 51 14.48 -24.58 -11.90
CA ILE A 51 13.71 -25.81 -11.95
C ILE A 51 14.64 -26.98 -11.66
N ARG A 52 14.26 -27.83 -10.71
CA ARG A 52 14.96 -29.08 -10.41
C ARG A 52 13.97 -30.24 -10.45
N LYS A 53 14.44 -31.38 -10.94
CA LYS A 53 13.69 -32.64 -10.89
C LYS A 53 13.93 -33.27 -9.52
N VAL A 54 12.86 -33.47 -8.78
CA VAL A 54 12.90 -34.11 -7.46
C VAL A 54 12.24 -35.47 -7.58
N CYS A 55 12.99 -36.52 -7.26
CA CYS A 55 12.48 -37.88 -7.13
C CYS A 55 12.43 -38.20 -5.64
N LYS A 56 11.23 -38.38 -5.09
CA LYS A 56 11.06 -38.93 -3.74
C LYS A 56 10.86 -40.43 -3.85
N GLU A 57 11.37 -41.16 -2.88
CA GLU A 57 11.25 -42.62 -2.84
C GLU A 57 9.77 -43.03 -2.78
N GLY A 58 9.32 -43.82 -3.76
CA GLY A 58 7.92 -44.24 -3.89
C GLY A 58 6.99 -43.27 -4.64
N GLU A 59 7.44 -42.08 -5.06
CA GLU A 59 6.63 -41.13 -5.84
C GLU A 59 7.16 -40.96 -7.27
N LEU A 60 6.27 -40.54 -8.18
CA LEU A 60 6.67 -40.21 -9.55
C LEU A 60 7.60 -38.98 -9.55
N PRO A 61 8.62 -38.93 -10.42
CA PRO A 61 9.50 -37.78 -10.53
C PRO A 61 8.72 -36.50 -10.88
N GLU A 62 8.78 -35.49 -10.01
CA GLU A 62 8.14 -34.20 -10.24
C GLU A 62 9.19 -33.11 -10.53
N HIS A 63 8.84 -32.14 -11.37
CA HIS A 63 9.64 -30.94 -11.57
C HIS A 63 9.13 -29.84 -10.66
N ILE A 64 10.01 -29.32 -9.81
CA ILE A 64 9.70 -28.23 -8.87
C ILE A 64 10.52 -27.01 -9.27
N GLY A 65 9.85 -25.87 -9.39
CA GLY A 65 10.45 -24.57 -9.59
C GLY A 65 10.74 -23.90 -8.25
N PHE A 66 12.00 -23.63 -7.97
CA PHE A 66 12.45 -22.91 -6.79
C PHE A 66 12.61 -21.42 -7.13
N LEU A 67 12.03 -20.55 -6.29
CA LEU A 67 12.02 -19.10 -6.48
C LEU A 67 13.05 -18.44 -5.57
N TYR A 68 14.06 -17.79 -6.19
CA TYR A 68 15.16 -17.12 -5.47
C TYR A 68 15.07 -15.61 -5.57
N VAL A 69 15.49 -14.94 -4.50
CA VAL A 69 15.64 -13.48 -4.40
C VAL A 69 17.12 -13.11 -4.31
N GLN A 70 17.47 -11.83 -4.45
CA GLN A 70 18.87 -11.43 -4.32
C GLN A 70 19.40 -11.66 -2.90
N HIS A 71 20.69 -12.01 -2.82
CA HIS A 71 21.46 -12.19 -1.58
C HIS A 71 20.99 -13.33 -0.67
N GLU A 72 20.13 -14.24 -1.15
CA GLU A 72 19.68 -15.39 -0.38
C GLU A 72 19.99 -16.67 -1.15
N SER A 73 20.64 -17.63 -0.48
CA SER A 73 20.95 -18.95 -1.07
C SER A 73 19.79 -19.93 -0.94
N ARG A 74 18.80 -19.62 -0.10
CA ARG A 74 17.60 -20.43 0.10
C ARG A 74 16.45 -19.92 -0.78
N PRO A 75 15.63 -20.83 -1.33
CA PRO A 75 14.44 -20.42 -2.05
C PRO A 75 13.45 -19.75 -1.09
N MET A 76 12.84 -18.64 -1.52
CA MET A 76 11.77 -17.98 -0.78
C MET A 76 10.43 -18.72 -0.95
N GLY A 77 10.27 -19.46 -2.05
CA GLY A 77 9.06 -20.21 -2.32
C GLY A 77 9.24 -21.22 -3.45
N GLU A 78 8.22 -22.03 -3.63
CA GLU A 78 8.18 -23.10 -4.63
C GLU A 78 6.96 -22.95 -5.52
N ILE A 79 7.12 -23.31 -6.79
CA ILE A 79 6.07 -23.33 -7.80
C ILE A 79 6.11 -24.66 -8.55
N LYS A 80 4.94 -25.24 -8.85
CA LYS A 80 4.86 -26.47 -9.65
C LYS A 80 5.35 -26.19 -11.07
N ALA A 81 6.40 -26.88 -11.52
CA ALA A 81 6.93 -26.66 -12.86
C ALA A 81 6.06 -27.37 -13.90
N THR A 82 5.19 -26.60 -14.55
CA THR A 82 4.40 -27.07 -15.70
C THR A 82 5.25 -27.06 -16.96
N LYS A 83 4.85 -27.79 -18.01
CA LYS A 83 5.54 -27.79 -19.32
C LYS A 83 5.73 -26.37 -19.89
N LYS A 84 4.79 -25.46 -19.60
CA LYS A 84 4.87 -24.05 -20.00
C LYS A 84 5.93 -23.27 -19.23
N LEU A 85 6.28 -23.69 -18.02
CA LEU A 85 7.23 -23.00 -17.15
C LEU A 85 8.69 -23.43 -17.41
N LEU A 86 8.89 -24.64 -17.95
CA LEU A 86 10.22 -25.20 -18.26
C LEU A 86 11.16 -24.26 -19.06
N PRO A 87 10.69 -23.53 -20.09
CA PRO A 87 11.54 -22.63 -20.87
C PRO A 87 12.10 -21.45 -20.08
N TYR A 88 11.52 -21.13 -18.92
CA TYR A 88 11.93 -20.01 -18.07
C TYR A 88 12.95 -20.42 -16.99
N ASN A 89 13.49 -21.63 -17.06
CA ASN A 89 14.54 -22.07 -16.15
C ASN A 89 15.76 -21.13 -16.18
N ASN A 90 16.26 -20.75 -15.02
CA ASN A 90 17.32 -19.76 -14.79
C ASN A 90 17.00 -18.32 -15.22
N LYS A 91 15.76 -18.01 -15.61
CA LYS A 91 15.34 -16.65 -15.97
C LYS A 91 14.71 -15.89 -14.80
N ILE A 92 14.58 -14.57 -14.96
CA ILE A 92 13.81 -13.73 -14.04
C ILE A 92 12.35 -13.75 -14.45
N VAL A 93 11.49 -14.10 -13.51
CA VAL A 93 10.05 -14.25 -13.70
C VAL A 93 9.31 -13.43 -12.66
N GLU A 94 8.18 -12.84 -13.07
CA GLU A 94 7.25 -12.18 -12.16
C GLU A 94 6.20 -13.18 -11.70
N CYS A 95 6.04 -13.30 -10.39
CA CYS A 95 5.07 -14.19 -9.77
C CYS A 95 4.18 -13.43 -8.78
N THR A 96 2.93 -13.87 -8.66
CA THR A 96 2.00 -13.40 -7.64
C THR A 96 1.59 -14.55 -6.72
N LEU A 97 1.07 -14.24 -5.54
CA LEU A 97 0.62 -15.24 -4.57
C LEU A 97 -0.91 -15.33 -4.62
N GLN A 98 -1.43 -16.49 -5.02
CA GLN A 98 -2.87 -16.77 -5.05
C GLN A 98 -3.17 -18.03 -4.23
N ASN A 99 -4.09 -17.93 -3.27
CA ASN A 99 -4.48 -19.05 -2.40
C ASN A 99 -3.28 -19.75 -1.74
N GLY A 100 -2.28 -18.98 -1.31
CA GLY A 100 -1.05 -19.49 -0.70
C GLY A 100 -0.07 -20.17 -1.66
N LYS A 101 -0.33 -20.15 -2.98
CA LYS A 101 0.54 -20.74 -4.00
C LYS A 101 1.09 -19.66 -4.93
N TRP A 102 2.35 -19.79 -5.29
CA TRP A 102 2.97 -18.92 -6.28
C TRP A 102 2.46 -19.23 -7.68
N VAL A 103 2.05 -18.19 -8.40
CA VAL A 103 1.54 -18.26 -9.76
C VAL A 103 2.44 -17.41 -10.66
N PHE A 104 2.96 -18.03 -11.72
CA PHE A 104 3.74 -17.34 -12.75
C PHE A 104 2.85 -16.36 -13.50
N MET A 105 3.34 -15.13 -13.70
CA MET A 105 2.68 -14.12 -14.52
C MET A 105 3.37 -13.96 -15.87
N ARG A 106 4.65 -13.57 -15.87
CA ARG A 106 5.41 -13.26 -17.09
C ARG A 106 6.92 -13.35 -16.89
N GLU A 107 7.65 -13.43 -18.00
CA GLU A 107 9.10 -13.25 -18.01
C GLU A 107 9.47 -11.77 -17.88
N ARG A 108 10.51 -11.46 -17.11
CA ARG A 108 11.08 -10.12 -16.93
C ARG A 108 12.39 -10.01 -17.69
N THR A 109 12.32 -9.85 -19.01
CA THR A 109 13.50 -9.64 -19.86
C THR A 109 14.17 -8.28 -19.62
N ASP A 110 13.44 -7.33 -19.05
CA ASP A 110 13.93 -6.00 -18.65
C ASP A 110 14.81 -6.03 -17.39
N LYS A 111 14.85 -7.15 -16.67
CA LYS A 111 15.56 -7.28 -15.39
C LYS A 111 16.72 -8.27 -15.48
N SER A 112 17.90 -7.80 -15.11
CA SER A 112 19.08 -8.66 -14.96
C SER A 112 19.10 -9.43 -13.64
N LEU A 113 18.42 -8.93 -12.61
CA LEU A 113 18.44 -9.47 -11.25
C LEU A 113 17.01 -9.57 -10.66
N PRO A 114 16.76 -10.55 -9.77
CA PRO A 114 15.48 -10.65 -9.06
C PRO A 114 15.30 -9.50 -8.05
N ASN A 115 14.18 -9.41 -7.34
CA ASN A 115 14.05 -8.42 -6.28
C ASN A 115 15.00 -8.67 -5.10
N SER A 116 15.33 -7.60 -4.37
CA SER A 116 16.04 -7.72 -3.09
C SER A 116 15.16 -8.44 -2.05
N LEU A 117 15.80 -9.13 -1.10
CA LEU A 117 15.10 -9.80 0.00
C LEU A 117 14.16 -8.85 0.76
N ASN A 118 14.59 -7.62 1.03
CA ASN A 118 13.78 -6.63 1.74
C ASN A 118 12.54 -6.23 0.95
N THR A 119 12.70 -5.99 -0.36
CA THR A 119 11.58 -5.69 -1.26
C THR A 119 10.60 -6.86 -1.34
N ALA A 120 11.12 -8.08 -1.53
CA ALA A 120 10.31 -9.27 -1.63
C ALA A 120 9.54 -9.54 -0.32
N ARG A 121 10.19 -9.41 0.84
CA ARG A 121 9.52 -9.54 2.15
C ARG A 121 8.44 -8.48 2.36
N ALA A 122 8.70 -7.22 2.00
CA ALA A 122 7.71 -6.15 2.13
C ALA A 122 6.46 -6.45 1.29
N VAL A 123 6.65 -6.89 0.04
CA VAL A 123 5.53 -7.27 -0.83
C VAL A 123 4.83 -8.53 -0.33
N TYR A 124 5.57 -9.56 0.08
CA TYR A 124 5.01 -10.78 0.65
C TYR A 124 4.15 -10.48 1.89
N ASN A 125 4.63 -9.63 2.80
CA ASN A 125 3.85 -9.22 3.98
C ASN A 125 2.54 -8.52 3.60
N SER A 126 2.54 -7.72 2.53
CA SER A 126 1.32 -7.08 2.01
C SER A 126 0.37 -8.05 1.30
N MET A 127 0.88 -9.17 0.78
CA MET A 127 0.06 -10.25 0.22
C MET A 127 -0.60 -11.10 1.32
N ILE A 128 0.11 -11.36 2.42
CA ILE A 128 -0.39 -12.17 3.55
C ILE A 128 -1.35 -11.38 4.45
N HIS A 129 -1.13 -10.06 4.57
CA HIS A 129 -1.99 -9.16 5.34
C HIS A 129 -2.61 -8.11 4.39
N PRO A 130 -3.51 -8.52 3.48
CA PRO A 130 -4.08 -7.62 2.49
C PRO A 130 -4.99 -6.59 3.17
N ILE A 131 -4.78 -5.32 2.82
CA ILE A 131 -5.75 -4.26 3.10
C ILE A 131 -6.65 -4.17 1.87
N ASP A 132 -7.86 -4.69 1.98
CA ASP A 132 -8.82 -4.60 0.88
C ASP A 132 -9.39 -3.18 0.73
N ARG A 133 -10.07 -2.97 -0.41
CA ARG A 133 -10.69 -1.68 -0.73
C ARG A 133 -11.72 -1.26 0.32
N HIS A 134 -12.51 -2.19 0.84
CA HIS A 134 -13.60 -1.89 1.78
C HIS A 134 -13.03 -1.42 3.12
N THR A 135 -12.08 -2.15 3.67
CA THR A 135 -11.34 -1.82 4.90
C THR A 135 -10.71 -0.44 4.81
N LEU A 136 -10.11 -0.11 3.66
CA LEU A 136 -9.51 1.21 3.43
C LEU A 136 -10.56 2.33 3.45
N ILE A 137 -11.68 2.15 2.76
CA ILE A 137 -12.77 3.14 2.70
C ILE A 137 -13.37 3.34 4.10
N ASP A 138 -13.66 2.26 4.80
CA ASP A 138 -14.23 2.30 6.15
C ASP A 138 -13.30 3.01 7.13
N PHE A 139 -11.99 2.77 7.00
CA PHE A 139 -10.97 3.44 7.78
C PHE A 139 -10.96 4.96 7.53
N VAL A 140 -10.99 5.39 6.27
CA VAL A 140 -11.04 6.82 5.89
C VAL A 140 -12.31 7.48 6.40
N GLU A 141 -13.47 6.83 6.25
CA GLU A 141 -14.74 7.36 6.74
C GLU A 141 -14.76 7.51 8.26
N ARG A 142 -14.15 6.57 9.00
CA ARG A 142 -14.00 6.67 10.45
C ARG A 142 -13.14 7.87 10.85
N ILE A 143 -12.01 8.11 10.16
CA ILE A 143 -11.16 9.27 10.41
C ILE A 143 -11.93 10.57 10.17
N ARG A 144 -12.66 10.65 9.05
CA ARG A 144 -13.45 11.83 8.70
C ARG A 144 -14.49 12.16 9.77
N ARG A 145 -15.21 11.15 10.27
CA ARG A 145 -16.18 11.31 11.38
C ARG A 145 -15.51 11.83 12.66
N HIS A 146 -14.37 11.28 13.05
CA HIS A 146 -13.64 11.75 14.23
C HIS A 146 -13.16 13.20 14.10
N GLN A 147 -12.67 13.60 12.92
CA GLN A 147 -12.25 14.99 12.69
C GLN A 147 -13.42 15.98 12.79
N GLN A 148 -14.59 15.62 12.27
CA GLN A 148 -15.80 16.44 12.38
C GLN A 148 -16.26 16.60 13.84
N GLN A 149 -16.22 15.53 14.64
CA GLN A 149 -16.56 15.58 16.06
C GLN A 149 -15.60 16.47 16.86
N GLN A 150 -14.30 16.39 16.59
CA GLN A 150 -13.30 17.25 17.25
C GLN A 150 -13.53 18.73 16.92
N GLN A 151 -13.90 19.06 15.68
CA GLN A 151 -14.22 20.44 15.28
C GLN A 151 -15.47 20.96 15.99
N GLN A 152 -16.51 20.14 16.14
CA GLN A 152 -17.74 20.51 16.84
C GLN A 152 -17.51 20.71 18.35
N GLN A 153 -16.71 19.86 19.00
CA GLN A 153 -16.34 20.02 20.41
C GLN A 153 -15.50 21.28 20.63
N HIS A 154 -14.56 21.58 19.71
CA HIS A 154 -13.81 22.83 19.76
C HIS A 154 -14.72 24.06 19.65
N HIS A 155 -15.70 24.07 18.73
CA HIS A 155 -16.68 25.16 18.60
C HIS A 155 -17.57 25.32 19.83
N HIS A 156 -17.95 24.23 20.49
CA HIS A 156 -18.75 24.29 21.71
C HIS A 156 -17.93 24.87 22.89
N HIS A 157 -16.64 24.53 22.99
CA HIS A 157 -15.76 25.04 24.04
C HIS A 157 -15.35 26.51 23.83
N THR A 158 -15.19 27.00 22.60
CA THR A 158 -15.00 28.45 22.33
C THR A 158 -16.26 29.27 22.54
N ASN A 159 -17.46 28.70 22.31
CA ASN A 159 -18.72 29.40 22.60
C ASN A 159 -19.03 29.54 24.09
N MET A 160 -18.63 28.59 24.93
CA MET A 160 -18.82 28.66 26.39
C MET A 160 -17.80 29.56 27.11
N LYS A 161 -16.74 30.03 26.43
CA LYS A 161 -15.69 30.90 26.99
C LYS A 161 -15.81 32.38 26.61
N ARG A 162 -16.85 32.80 25.89
CA ARG A 162 -17.13 34.23 25.69
C ARG A 162 -17.93 34.77 26.89
N PRO A 163 -17.38 35.68 27.72
CA PRO A 163 -18.20 36.42 28.66
C PRO A 163 -19.17 37.29 27.86
N SER A 164 -20.39 37.41 28.35
CA SER A 164 -21.40 38.33 27.83
C SER A 164 -20.91 39.78 27.97
N GLU A 165 -20.38 40.35 26.89
CA GLU A 165 -20.20 41.80 26.75
C GLU A 165 -21.57 42.46 26.57
N GLN A 166 -22.31 42.55 27.68
CA GLN A 166 -23.40 43.49 27.85
C GLN A 166 -23.16 44.21 29.17
N GLN A 167 -22.47 45.35 29.10
CA GLN A 167 -22.53 46.52 30.00
C GLN A 167 -21.18 47.25 30.00
N LEU A 168 -21.03 48.24 29.13
CA LEU A 168 -20.19 49.44 29.35
C LEU A 168 -20.42 50.44 28.21
N ASN A 169 -21.68 50.92 28.10
CA ASN A 169 -21.98 52.18 27.43
C ASN A 169 -22.47 53.15 28.49
N GLY A 170 -21.67 54.17 28.81
CA GLY A 170 -22.15 55.36 29.52
C GLY A 170 -21.08 56.06 30.35
N ILE A 171 -20.87 57.35 30.05
CA ILE A 171 -20.23 58.42 30.85
C ILE A 171 -18.71 58.52 30.60
N ASP A 172 -18.07 59.61 30.15
CA ASP A 172 -18.44 61.02 29.96
C ASP A 172 -17.44 61.64 28.94
N HIS A 173 -17.92 62.48 28.01
CA HIS A 173 -17.06 63.33 27.20
C HIS A 173 -16.89 64.68 27.93
N LYS A 174 -15.69 64.93 28.48
CA LYS A 174 -15.37 66.24 29.06
C LYS A 174 -14.45 67.08 28.18
N GLN A 175 -14.88 68.34 28.07
CA GLN A 175 -14.15 69.61 27.90
C GLN A 175 -14.05 70.26 26.50
N GLN A 176 -14.90 71.30 26.35
CA GLN A 176 -14.55 72.71 26.17
C GLN A 176 -13.42 73.08 25.19
N LYS A 177 -13.77 73.87 24.17
CA LYS A 177 -13.01 75.07 23.74
C LYS A 177 -13.89 76.04 22.93
N LEU A 178 -13.91 77.28 23.45
CA LEU A 178 -14.47 78.57 22.98
C LEU A 178 -15.98 78.71 22.83
#